data_AF-A0A2U3JWU9-F1
#
_entry.id   AF-A0A2U3JWU9-F1
#
_cell.length_a   1.000
_cell.length_b   1.000
_cell.length_c   1.000
_cell.angle_alpha   90.00
_cell.angle_beta   90.00
_cell.angle_gamma   90.00
#
_symmetry.space_group_name_H-M   'P 1'
#
loop_
_entity.id
_entity.type
_entity.pdbx_description
1 polymer ?
#
loop_
_entity_poly.entity_id
_entity_poly.type
_entity_poly.pdbx_seq_one_letter_code
_entity_poly.pdbx_strand_id
1 'polypeptide(L)' 'MTEMDLKGVVACPACGKEFVFAYSDAKGHASMACVRCTRISMVDYERLEATLISPKRRTNQR' A
#
# COMPACT_ATOMS: atom_id res chain seq x y z
N MET A 1 4.92 20.84 -18.56
CA MET A 1 4.09 19.94 -17.74
C MET A 1 4.80 18.61 -17.74
N THR A 2 5.28 18.16 -16.58
CA THR A 2 5.77 16.78 -16.42
C THR A 2 4.54 15.89 -16.43
N GLU A 3 4.31 15.16 -17.52
CA GLU A 3 3.30 14.10 -17.56
C GLU A 3 3.65 13.07 -16.47
N MET A 4 2.69 12.80 -15.59
CA MET A 4 2.85 11.79 -14.56
C MET A 4 2.43 10.46 -15.16
N ASP A 5 3.40 9.69 -15.62
CA ASP A 5 3.17 8.37 -16.19
C ASP A 5 2.71 7.38 -15.11
N LEU A 6 1.56 6.74 -15.33
CA LEU A 6 1.04 5.70 -14.44
C LEU A 6 1.82 4.40 -14.66
N LYS A 7 2.48 3.91 -13.61
CA LYS A 7 3.16 2.61 -13.59
C LYS A 7 2.19 1.45 -13.42
N GLY A 8 1.17 1.63 -12.58
CA GLY A 8 0.13 0.63 -12.35
C GLY A 8 -0.73 0.89 -11.13
N VAL A 9 -1.58 -0.07 -10.82
CA VAL A 9 -2.55 0.01 -9.72
C VAL A 9 -2.34 -1.17 -8.77
N VAL A 10 -2.34 -0.88 -7.47
CA VAL A 10 -2.21 -1.89 -6.42
C VAL A 10 -3.58 -2.14 -5.77
N ALA A 11 -3.96 -3.40 -5.70
CA ALA A 11 -5.18 -3.86 -5.04
C ALA A 11 -4.97 -4.07 -3.54
N CYS A 12 -6.00 -3.80 -2.74
CA CYS A 12 -5.98 -4.06 -1.31
C CYS A 12 -6.00 -5.57 -1.07
N PRO A 13 -5.01 -6.15 -0.37
CA PRO A 13 -4.94 -7.59 -0.12
C PRO A 13 -6.08 -8.12 0.76
N ALA A 14 -6.82 -7.23 1.44
CA ALA A 14 -7.88 -7.60 2.36
C ALA A 14 -9.29 -7.55 1.76
N CYS A 15 -9.52 -6.71 0.75
CA CYS A 15 -10.84 -6.55 0.14
C CYS A 15 -10.84 -6.63 -1.39
N GLY A 16 -9.67 -6.86 -1.99
CA GLY A 16 -9.47 -7.01 -3.44
C GLY A 16 -9.65 -5.73 -4.26
N LYS A 17 -10.00 -4.61 -3.63
CA LYS A 17 -10.32 -3.36 -4.33
C LYS A 17 -9.07 -2.53 -4.54
N GLU A 18 -8.92 -1.98 -5.74
CA GLU A 18 -7.87 -1.02 -6.10
C GLU A 18 -7.87 0.17 -5.12
N PHE A 19 -6.70 0.53 -4.61
CA PHE A 19 -6.59 1.61 -3.61
C PHE A 19 -5.33 2.48 -3.72
N VAL A 20 -4.32 2.08 -4.50
CA VAL A 20 -3.12 2.89 -4.73
C VAL A 20 -2.79 2.93 -6.22
N PHE A 21 -2.59 4.13 -6.75
CA PHE A 21 -2.04 4.38 -8.08
C PHE A 21 -0.55 4.65 -7.92
N ALA A 22 0.28 3.82 -8.55
CA ALA A 22 1.73 3.99 -8.56
C ALA A 22 2.15 4.69 -9.85
N TYR A 23 2.89 5.79 -9.74
CA TYR A 23 3.48 6.49 -10.88
C TYR A 23 4.88 5.95 -11.20
N SER A 24 5.41 6.26 -12.38
CA SER A 24 6.66 5.70 -12.90
C SER A 24 7.89 5.94 -12.03
N ASP A 25 7.91 7.03 -11.26
CA ASP A 25 8.97 7.37 -10.32
C ASP A 25 8.79 6.75 -8.92
N ALA A 26 7.65 6.10 -8.65
CA ALA A 26 7.36 5.47 -7.38
C ALA A 26 8.26 4.25 -7.13
N LYS A 27 8.94 4.25 -5.98
CA LYS A 27 9.89 3.22 -5.55
C LYS A 27 9.79 2.97 -4.05
N GLY A 28 10.30 1.82 -3.60
CA GLY A 28 10.36 1.44 -2.20
C GLY A 28 9.00 1.01 -1.64
N HIS A 29 8.83 1.19 -0.32
CA HIS A 29 7.68 0.69 0.43
C HIS A 29 6.92 1.81 1.14
N ALA A 30 5.59 1.72 1.19
CA ALA A 30 4.77 2.62 1.99
C ALA A 30 3.68 1.87 2.77
N SER A 31 3.48 2.26 4.03
CA SER A 31 2.33 1.82 4.81
C SER A 31 1.11 2.66 4.47
N MET A 32 0.06 2.03 3.93
CA MET A 32 -1.15 2.70 3.48
C MET A 32 -2.39 2.06 4.10
N ALA A 33 -3.31 2.88 4.58
CA ALA A 33 -4.62 2.42 5.04
C ALA A 33 -5.59 2.36 3.85
N CYS A 34 -6.29 1.25 3.68
CA CYS A 34 -7.32 1.14 2.67
C CYS A 34 -8.53 2.00 3.06
N VAL A 35 -8.93 2.95 2.20
CA VAL A 35 -10.10 3.83 2.45
C VAL A 35 -11.42 3.07 2.58
N ARG A 36 -11.49 1.82 2.10
CA ARG A 36 -12.71 1.01 2.09
C ARG A 36 -12.83 0.06 3.29
N CYS A 37 -11.76 -0.63 3.66
CA CYS A 37 -11.79 -1.62 4.74
C CYS A 37 -10.92 -1.25 5.95
N THR A 38 -10.31 -0.06 5.93
CA THR A 38 -9.48 0.56 6.98
C THR A 38 -8.26 -0.24 7.45
N ARG A 39 -8.02 -1.43 6.89
CA ARG A 39 -6.83 -2.23 7.16
C ARG A 39 -5.59 -1.58 6.57
N ILE A 40 -4.50 -1.65 7.33
CA ILE A 40 -3.20 -1.13 6.95
C ILE A 40 -2.45 -2.22 6.17
N SER A 41 -1.90 -1.85 5.02
CA SER A 41 -1.09 -2.73 4.18
C SER A 41 0.25 -2.08 3.86
N MET A 42 1.28 -2.89 3.68
CA MET A 42 2.57 -2.47 3.12
C MET A 42 2.48 -2.60 1.61
N VAL A 43 2.61 -1.48 0.90
CA VAL A 43 2.67 -1.43 -0.56
C VAL A 43 4.13 -1.46 -0.99
N ASP A 44 4.45 -2.34 -1.94
CA ASP A 44 5.73 -2.38 -2.66
C ASP A 44 5.52 -1.77 -4.05
N TYR A 45 6.10 -0.59 -4.29
CA TYR A 45 5.95 0.13 -5.55
C TYR A 45 6.80 -0.46 -6.69
N GLU A 46 7.84 -1.24 -6.37
CA GLU A 46 8.65 -1.91 -7.38
C GLU A 46 7.90 -3.10 -7.96
N ARG A 47 7.24 -3.87 -7.11
CA ARG A 47 6.47 -5.07 -7.47
C ARG A 47 4.99 -4.82 -7.77
N LEU A 48 4.45 -3.66 -7.42
CA LEU A 48 3.02 -3.33 -7.50
C LEU A 48 2.14 -4.31 -6.69
N GLU A 49 2.67 -4.75 -5.54
CA GLU A 49 2.00 -5.67 -4.63
C GLU A 49 1.72 -5.00 -3.29
N ALA A 50 0.76 -5.55 -2.54
CA ALA A 50 0.49 -5.13 -1.18
C ALA A 50 0.31 -6.32 -0.25
N THR A 51 0.86 -6.21 0.96
CA THR A 51 0.75 -7.22 2.01
C THR A 51 0.07 -6.65 3.26
N LEU A 52 -0.78 -7.43 3.90
CA LEU A 52 -1.46 -7.01 5.14
C LEU A 52 -0.44 -6.85 6.28
N ILE A 53 -0.45 -5.68 6.93
CA ILE A 53 0.33 -5.48 8.15
C ILE A 53 -0.58 -5.80 9.33
N SER A 54 -0.26 -6.87 10.05
CA SER A 54 -0.84 -7.10 11.38
C SER A 54 -0.19 -6.11 12.36
N PRO A 55 -0.96 -5.27 13.07
CA PRO A 55 -0.39 -4.44 14.11
C PRO A 55 0.28 -5.35 15.13
N LYS A 56 1.61 -5.22 15.31
CA LYS A 56 2.27 -5.85 16.47
C LYS A 56 1.56 -5.31 17.69
N ARG A 57 0.90 -6.18 18.47
CA ARG A 57 0.36 -5.79 19.77
C ARG A 57 1.51 -5.13 20.52
N ARG A 58 1.39 -3.84 20.85
CA ARG A 58 2.25 -3.21 21.83
C ARG A 58 2.01 -3.94 23.15
N THR A 59 2.75 -4.99 23.42
CA THR A 59 2.92 -5.45 24.80
C THR A 59 3.65 -4.31 25.48
N ASN A 60 2.95 -3.56 26.34
CA ASN A 60 3.61 -2.70 27.31
C ASN A 60 4.55 -3.60 28.11
N GLN A 61 5.84 -3.59 27.76
CA GLN A 61 6.88 -4.09 28.65
C GLN A 61 6.84 -3.15 29.85
N ARG A 62 6.28 -3.67 30.94
CA ARG A 62 6.28 -3.07 32.27
C ARG A 62 7.68 -3.06 32.84
#